data_AF-A0A1I1UBF5-F1
#
_entry.id   AF-A0A1I1UBF5-F1
#
_cell.length_a   1.000
_cell.length_b   1.000
_cell.length_c   1.000
_cell.angle_alpha   90.00
_cell.angle_beta   90.00
_cell.angle_gamma   90.00
#
_symmetry.space_group_name_H-M   'P 1'
#
loop_
_entity.id
_entity.type
_entity.pdbx_description
1 polymer ?
#
loop_
_entity_poly.entity_id
_entity_poly.type
_entity_poly.pdbx_seq_one_letter_code
_entity_poly.pdbx_strand_id
1 'polypeptide(L)'
;MARRRKTSTFEDLIVIASRLPWWLSILLALLSWYWLYGYATSIPPRLTDPSQFSGHLTGAVFRGWATAFQYIVPAACVFGAIASIFGRIRRRKLLAEVATATLSGRTLENISWQEFERLVGEALRQQGYAITETGGNGPDGGVDLILRSPEGERYIVQCKQWRATKVGVPVIREFLGAMVTHGAVGGFVVTAGSFTSEAREFASGRNIRLVDGVELKKWIAAAKRALIQPPQTDTHIKPVLEEVSLKAETPNCPVCNSTMLKRVAKRGPHIGRAFWGCTKWPGCKGTI
;
A
#
# COMPACT_ATOMS: atom_id res chain seq x y z
N MET A 1 -18.65 14.88 23.00
CA MET A 1 -17.33 14.77 23.68
C MET A 1 -17.11 13.32 24.10
N ALA A 2 -16.27 12.58 23.37
CA ALA A 2 -15.98 11.18 23.72
C ALA A 2 -15.03 11.12 24.92
N ARG A 3 -15.45 10.41 25.97
CA ARG A 3 -14.67 10.20 27.21
C ARG A 3 -13.42 9.39 26.86
N ARG A 4 -12.28 10.07 26.67
CA ARG A 4 -10.97 9.47 26.42
C ARG A 4 -10.66 8.52 27.58
N ARG A 5 -10.73 7.21 27.33
CA ARG A 5 -10.36 6.17 28.30
C ARG A 5 -8.91 6.45 28.70
N LYS A 6 -8.62 6.58 30.00
CA LYS A 6 -7.24 6.73 30.49
C LYS A 6 -6.51 5.42 30.19
N THR A 7 -5.75 5.38 29.10
CA THR A 7 -4.88 4.26 28.77
C THR A 7 -3.67 4.27 29.69
N SER A 8 -3.19 3.09 30.06
CA SER A 8 -1.94 2.95 30.82
C SER A 8 -0.76 3.34 29.93
N THR A 9 0.31 3.90 30.51
CA THR A 9 1.56 4.23 29.78
C THR A 9 2.13 3.02 29.05
N PHE A 10 1.90 1.82 29.58
CA PHE A 10 2.26 0.56 28.95
C PHE A 10 1.40 0.22 27.72
N GLU A 11 0.09 0.52 27.77
CA GLU A 11 -0.80 0.34 26.62
C GLU A 11 -0.43 1.28 25.48
N ASP A 12 -0.06 2.53 25.80
CA ASP A 12 0.39 3.50 24.80
C ASP A 12 1.68 3.03 24.10
N LEU A 13 2.63 2.45 24.85
CA LEU A 13 3.84 1.83 24.30
C LEU A 13 3.51 0.69 23.33
N ILE A 14 2.57 -0.20 23.68
CA ILE A 14 2.13 -1.29 22.81
C ILE A 14 1.45 -0.74 21.56
N VAL A 15 0.58 0.27 21.69
CA VAL A 15 -0.11 0.87 20.55
C VAL A 15 0.88 1.51 19.59
N ILE A 16 1.86 2.25 20.09
CA ILE A 16 2.94 2.84 19.27
C ILE A 16 3.75 1.72 18.59
N ALA A 17 4.18 0.70 19.34
CA ALA A 17 4.95 -0.43 18.80
C ALA A 17 4.15 -1.25 17.75
N SER A 18 2.82 -1.31 17.86
CA SER A 18 1.95 -2.02 16.91
C SER A 18 1.80 -1.30 15.57
N ARG A 19 2.10 0.00 15.51
CA ARG A 19 2.07 0.79 14.27
C ARG A 19 3.36 0.64 13.45
N LEU A 20 4.44 0.18 14.08
CA LEU A 20 5.72 -0.05 13.43
C LEU A 20 5.71 -1.39 12.64
N PRO A 21 6.57 -1.53 11.63
CA PRO A 21 6.82 -2.82 11.00
C PRO A 21 7.27 -3.85 12.05
N TRP A 22 6.70 -5.07 12.00
CA TRP A 22 6.97 -6.12 12.98
C TRP A 22 8.47 -6.41 13.19
N TRP A 23 9.27 -6.34 12.12
CA TRP A 23 10.72 -6.56 12.19
C TRP A 23 11.44 -5.47 12.99
N LEU A 24 10.99 -4.21 12.88
CA LEU A 24 11.54 -3.09 13.61
C LEU A 24 11.20 -3.19 15.11
N SER A 25 9.97 -3.62 15.42
CA SER A 25 9.57 -3.88 16.82
C SER A 25 10.39 -5.00 17.46
N ILE A 26 10.70 -6.07 16.72
CA ILE A 26 11.59 -7.15 17.20
C ILE A 26 13.02 -6.63 17.40
N LEU A 27 13.55 -5.84 16.46
CA LEU A 27 14.88 -5.26 16.56
C LEU A 27 15.00 -4.34 17.79
N LEU A 28 13.99 -3.49 18.04
CA LEU A 28 13.91 -2.65 19.23
C LEU A 28 13.85 -3.47 20.53
N ALA A 29 13.13 -4.61 20.54
CA ALA A 29 13.10 -5.51 21.67
C ALA A 29 14.50 -6.08 22.00
N LEU A 30 15.24 -6.52 20.97
CA LEU A 30 16.59 -7.07 21.14
C LEU A 30 17.59 -6.00 21.59
N LEU A 31 17.57 -4.81 20.98
CA LEU A 31 18.46 -3.72 21.35
C LEU A 31 18.19 -3.24 22.78
N SER A 32 16.93 -3.03 23.15
CA SER A 32 16.57 -2.60 24.50
C SER A 32 16.93 -3.65 25.55
N TRP A 33 16.71 -4.94 25.27
CA TRP A 33 17.18 -6.02 26.15
C TRP A 33 18.69 -5.98 26.33
N TYR A 34 19.45 -5.96 25.24
CA TYR A 34 20.92 -6.01 25.27
C TYR A 34 21.52 -4.86 26.08
N TRP A 35 21.04 -3.63 25.85
CA TRP A 35 21.54 -2.43 26.54
C TRP A 35 21.17 -2.40 28.02
N LEU A 36 19.90 -2.70 28.36
CA LEU A 36 19.43 -2.68 29.75
C LEU A 36 20.02 -3.82 30.56
N TYR A 37 20.16 -5.01 29.97
CA TYR A 37 20.81 -6.16 30.61
C TYR A 37 22.29 -5.89 30.90
N GLY A 38 23.04 -5.34 29.93
CA GLY A 38 24.44 -4.96 30.11
C GLY A 38 24.64 -3.92 31.21
N TYR A 39 23.76 -2.93 31.28
CA TYR A 39 23.80 -1.92 32.35
C TYR A 39 23.40 -2.50 33.72
N ALA A 40 22.35 -3.32 33.77
CA ALA A 40 21.87 -3.93 35.01
C ALA A 40 22.90 -4.89 35.63
N THR A 41 23.61 -5.66 34.80
CA THR A 41 24.62 -6.65 35.23
C THR A 41 26.01 -6.07 35.43
N SER A 42 26.26 -4.83 35.01
CA SER A 42 27.55 -4.19 35.24
C SER A 42 27.86 -4.12 36.74
N ILE A 43 29.14 -4.16 37.11
CA ILE A 43 29.58 -4.13 38.52
C ILE A 43 29.41 -2.69 39.05
N PRO A 44 28.77 -2.47 40.20
CA PRO A 44 28.63 -1.13 40.76
C PRO A 44 30.01 -0.60 41.20
N PRO A 45 30.32 0.69 40.95
CA PRO A 45 31.57 1.28 41.43
C PRO A 45 31.62 1.24 42.96
N ARG A 46 32.79 0.91 43.52
CA ARG A 46 33.00 0.82 44.97
C ARG A 46 33.19 2.23 45.54
N LEU A 47 32.50 2.51 46.65
CA LEU A 47 32.67 3.76 47.40
C LEU A 47 34.10 3.83 47.94
N THR A 48 34.91 4.69 47.34
CA THR A 48 36.30 4.96 47.75
C THR A 48 36.45 6.33 48.41
N ASP A 49 35.59 7.29 48.06
CA ASP A 49 35.57 8.65 48.64
C ASP A 49 34.15 9.14 49.00
N PRO A 50 33.97 9.90 50.11
CA PRO A 50 32.68 10.48 50.51
C PRO A 50 32.10 11.50 49.51
N SER A 51 32.94 12.15 48.71
CA SER A 51 32.53 13.16 47.72
C SER A 51 31.75 12.57 46.53
N GLN A 52 31.83 11.25 46.31
CA GLN A 52 31.17 10.57 45.19
C GLN A 52 29.77 10.05 45.54
N PHE A 53 29.31 10.25 46.78
CA PHE A 53 28.06 9.67 47.31
C PHE A 53 26.82 9.99 46.46
N SER A 54 26.67 11.22 45.95
CA SER A 54 25.54 11.62 45.09
C SER A 54 25.54 10.91 43.72
N GLY A 55 26.72 10.68 43.14
CA GLY A 55 26.90 9.91 41.90
C GLY A 55 26.55 8.43 42.08
N HIS A 56 26.86 7.85 43.25
CA HIS A 56 26.46 6.48 43.57
C HIS A 56 24.96 6.34 43.82
N LEU A 57 24.32 7.29 44.50
CA LEU A 57 22.86 7.30 44.71
C LEU A 57 22.09 7.35 43.39
N THR A 58 22.48 8.27 42.49
CA THR A 58 21.87 8.38 41.16
C THR A 58 22.11 7.10 40.35
N GLY A 59 23.34 6.58 40.30
CA GLY A 59 23.66 5.32 39.61
C GLY A 59 22.88 4.10 40.13
N ALA A 60 22.66 4.01 41.45
CA ALA A 60 21.89 2.93 42.08
C ALA A 60 20.40 2.99 41.72
N VAL A 61 19.82 4.20 41.73
CA VAL A 61 18.44 4.42 41.26
C VAL A 61 18.32 3.98 39.81
N PHE A 62 19.16 4.50 38.91
CA PHE A 62 19.12 4.13 37.49
C PHE A 62 19.28 2.62 37.25
N ARG A 63 20.11 1.93 38.03
CA ARG A 63 20.21 0.47 37.98
C ARG A 63 18.92 -0.23 38.39
N GLY A 64 18.23 0.25 39.42
CA GLY A 64 16.93 -0.27 39.84
C GLY A 64 15.84 -0.11 38.78
N TRP A 65 15.85 1.01 38.04
CA TRP A 65 14.97 1.18 36.89
C TRP A 65 15.38 0.25 35.73
N ALA A 66 16.68 0.07 35.48
CA ALA A 66 17.18 -0.81 34.42
C ALA A 66 16.81 -2.28 34.67
N THR A 67 16.88 -2.77 35.92
CA THR A 67 16.49 -4.15 36.26
C THR A 67 15.00 -4.42 36.08
N ALA A 68 14.15 -3.41 36.27
CA ALA A 68 12.71 -3.51 36.00
C ALA A 68 12.41 -3.39 34.49
N PHE A 69 13.01 -2.40 33.81
CA PHE A 69 12.71 -2.10 32.41
C PHE A 69 13.31 -3.09 31.40
N GLN A 70 14.34 -3.85 31.76
CA GLN A 70 14.92 -4.88 30.89
C GLN A 70 13.89 -5.92 30.42
N TYR A 71 12.82 -6.13 31.20
CA TYR A 71 11.73 -7.05 30.82
C TYR A 71 10.54 -6.31 30.21
N ILE A 72 10.19 -5.15 30.77
CA ILE A 72 8.97 -4.40 30.38
C ILE A 72 9.07 -3.89 28.95
N VAL A 73 10.20 -3.28 28.56
CA VAL A 73 10.34 -2.66 27.23
C VAL A 73 10.40 -3.72 26.13
N PRO A 74 11.21 -4.79 26.21
CA PRO A 74 11.19 -5.86 25.23
C PRO A 74 9.85 -6.58 25.15
N ALA A 75 9.17 -6.82 26.29
CA ALA A 75 7.85 -7.42 26.29
C ALA A 75 6.84 -6.55 25.53
N ALA A 76 6.79 -5.23 25.78
CA ALA A 76 5.91 -4.32 25.07
C ALA A 76 6.16 -4.32 23.55
N CYS A 77 7.43 -4.34 23.14
CA CYS A 77 7.81 -4.42 21.72
C CYS A 77 7.40 -5.76 21.07
N VAL A 78 7.54 -6.89 21.78
CA VAL A 78 7.09 -8.20 21.31
C VAL A 78 5.56 -8.26 21.19
N PHE A 79 4.82 -7.79 22.20
CA PHE A 79 3.36 -7.69 22.12
C PHE A 79 2.91 -6.77 20.98
N GLY A 80 3.61 -5.66 20.75
CA GLY A 80 3.41 -4.78 19.60
C GLY A 80 3.67 -5.49 18.26
N ALA A 81 4.74 -6.28 18.16
CA ALA A 81 5.06 -7.06 16.96
C ALA A 81 3.99 -8.13 16.68
N ILE A 82 3.54 -8.84 17.71
CA ILE A 82 2.45 -9.82 17.63
C ILE A 82 1.18 -9.12 17.14
N ALA A 83 0.78 -8.00 17.77
CA ALA A 83 -0.39 -7.23 17.36
C ALA A 83 -0.29 -6.72 15.90
N SER A 84 0.90 -6.27 15.47
CA SER A 84 1.18 -5.85 14.09
C SER A 84 1.02 -7.00 13.09
N ILE A 85 1.56 -8.19 13.43
CA ILE A 85 1.41 -9.42 12.62
C ILE A 85 -0.05 -9.86 12.55
N PHE A 86 -0.74 -9.95 13.69
CA PHE A 86 -2.15 -10.33 13.73
C PHE A 86 -3.03 -9.33 12.99
N GLY A 87 -2.76 -8.02 13.11
CA GLY A 87 -3.45 -6.98 12.35
C GLY A 87 -3.24 -7.14 10.85
N ARG A 88 -2.02 -7.42 10.40
CA ARG A 88 -1.69 -7.67 8.99
C ARG A 88 -2.34 -8.96 8.47
N ILE A 89 -2.36 -10.04 9.26
CA ILE A 89 -3.00 -11.31 8.90
C ILE A 89 -4.52 -11.16 8.85
N ARG A 90 -5.15 -10.53 9.85
CA ARG A 90 -6.60 -10.28 9.87
C ARG A 90 -7.04 -9.44 8.67
N ARG A 91 -6.31 -8.37 8.35
CA ARG A 91 -6.58 -7.56 7.15
C ARG A 91 -6.51 -8.39 5.88
N ARG A 92 -5.48 -9.24 5.73
CA ARG A 92 -5.35 -10.15 4.58
C ARG A 92 -6.50 -11.17 4.49
N LYS A 93 -6.93 -11.75 5.61
CA LYS A 93 -8.07 -12.70 5.64
C LYS A 93 -9.38 -12.03 5.25
N LEU A 94 -9.68 -10.85 5.83
CA LEU A 94 -10.88 -10.09 5.49
C LEU A 94 -10.89 -9.67 4.02
N LEU A 95 -9.73 -9.30 3.46
CA LEU A 95 -9.61 -8.99 2.05
C LEU A 95 -9.79 -10.23 1.16
N ALA A 96 -9.24 -11.37 1.56
CA ALA A 96 -9.44 -12.63 0.85
C ALA A 96 -10.93 -13.00 0.83
N GLU A 97 -11.63 -12.86 1.96
CA GLU A 97 -13.05 -13.16 2.13
C GLU A 97 -13.96 -12.21 1.33
N VAL A 98 -13.72 -10.90 1.40
CA VAL A 98 -14.51 -9.92 0.63
C VAL A 98 -14.17 -10.04 -0.87
N ALA A 99 -12.91 -10.27 -1.25
CA ALA A 99 -12.53 -10.45 -2.65
C ALA A 99 -13.10 -11.74 -3.24
N THR A 100 -13.11 -12.87 -2.51
CA THR A 100 -13.75 -14.11 -2.97
C THR A 100 -15.26 -13.97 -3.06
N ALA A 101 -15.89 -13.30 -2.09
CA ALA A 101 -17.31 -12.96 -2.18
C ALA A 101 -17.59 -12.15 -3.46
N THR A 102 -16.79 -11.13 -3.76
CA THR A 102 -16.99 -10.26 -4.93
C THR A 102 -16.78 -10.99 -6.28
N LEU A 103 -15.98 -12.07 -6.31
CA LEU A 103 -15.61 -12.82 -7.53
C LEU A 103 -16.67 -13.80 -8.06
N SER A 104 -17.56 -14.31 -7.20
CA SER A 104 -18.55 -15.33 -7.59
C SER A 104 -19.71 -14.79 -8.44
N GLY A 105 -19.52 -13.65 -9.12
CA GLY A 105 -20.52 -13.01 -9.98
C GLY A 105 -21.77 -12.50 -9.27
N ARG A 106 -21.79 -12.54 -7.92
CA ARG A 106 -23.00 -12.34 -7.11
C ARG A 106 -22.80 -11.58 -5.78
N THR A 107 -21.85 -10.65 -5.58
CA THR A 107 -21.67 -10.16 -4.19
C THR A 107 -21.04 -8.77 -3.99
N LEU A 108 -21.52 -7.74 -4.70
CA LEU A 108 -21.60 -6.40 -4.07
C LEU A 108 -22.97 -6.22 -3.38
N GLU A 109 -24.01 -6.97 -3.79
CA GLU A 109 -25.37 -6.78 -3.27
C GLU A 109 -25.55 -7.17 -1.80
N ASN A 110 -24.68 -8.03 -1.25
CA ASN A 110 -24.81 -8.60 0.09
C ASN A 110 -23.74 -8.13 1.10
N ILE A 111 -22.91 -7.15 0.74
CA ILE A 111 -21.96 -6.57 1.70
C ILE A 111 -22.59 -5.37 2.41
N SER A 112 -22.22 -5.17 3.66
CA SER A 112 -22.60 -3.98 4.41
C SER A 112 -21.88 -2.73 3.89
N TRP A 113 -22.42 -1.55 4.20
CA TRP A 113 -21.78 -0.28 3.84
C TRP A 113 -20.38 -0.15 4.48
N GLN A 114 -20.21 -0.60 5.73
CA GLN A 114 -18.92 -0.59 6.41
C GLN A 114 -17.89 -1.52 5.74
N GLU A 115 -18.31 -2.66 5.22
CA GLU A 115 -17.44 -3.57 4.47
C GLU A 115 -17.03 -2.97 3.12
N PHE A 116 -17.97 -2.29 2.45
CA PHE A 116 -17.68 -1.56 1.21
C PHE A 116 -16.65 -0.45 1.44
N GLU A 117 -16.84 0.40 2.45
CA GLU A 117 -15.87 1.43 2.83
C GLU A 117 -14.49 0.85 3.11
N ARG A 118 -14.44 -0.25 3.87
CA ARG A 118 -13.17 -0.91 4.19
C ARG A 118 -12.48 -1.45 2.94
N LEU A 119 -13.24 -2.01 2.01
CA LEU A 119 -12.72 -2.49 0.72
C LEU A 119 -12.16 -1.34 -0.12
N VAL A 120 -12.89 -0.23 -0.22
CA VAL A 120 -12.43 0.97 -0.95
C VAL A 120 -11.18 1.55 -0.30
N GLY A 121 -11.15 1.67 1.03
CA GLY A 121 -10.00 2.16 1.77
C GLY A 121 -8.75 1.31 1.54
N GLU A 122 -8.87 0.00 1.55
CA GLU A 122 -7.73 -0.89 1.27
C GLU A 122 -7.26 -0.82 -0.19
N ALA A 123 -8.18 -0.71 -1.15
CA ALA A 123 -7.81 -0.49 -2.55
C ALA A 123 -7.01 0.80 -2.73
N LEU A 124 -7.38 1.87 -2.03
CA LEU A 124 -6.66 3.14 -2.04
C LEU A 124 -5.32 3.06 -1.30
N ARG A 125 -5.23 2.28 -0.21
CA ARG A 125 -3.96 2.00 0.47
C ARG A 125 -2.93 1.38 -0.46
N GLN A 126 -3.37 0.45 -1.30
CA GLN A 126 -2.47 -0.17 -2.27
C GLN A 126 -2.05 0.77 -3.40
N GLN A 127 -2.82 1.82 -3.65
CA GLN A 127 -2.42 2.90 -4.55
C GLN A 127 -1.51 3.94 -3.87
N GLY A 128 -1.09 3.73 -2.62
CA GLY A 128 -0.16 4.60 -1.89
C GLY A 128 -0.80 5.56 -0.90
N TYR A 129 -2.14 5.59 -0.78
CA TYR A 129 -2.82 6.51 0.14
C TYR A 129 -2.80 5.98 1.59
N ALA A 130 -2.51 6.84 2.56
CA ALA A 130 -2.67 6.52 3.97
C ALA A 130 -4.07 6.92 4.46
N ILE A 131 -4.83 5.99 5.07
CA ILE A 131 -6.12 6.33 5.69
C ILE A 131 -5.85 6.93 7.07
N THR A 132 -6.22 8.20 7.26
CA THR A 132 -6.06 8.91 8.54
C THR A 132 -7.28 8.76 9.43
N GLU A 133 -8.49 8.77 8.86
CA GLU A 133 -9.74 8.67 9.61
C GLU A 133 -10.77 7.83 8.83
N THR A 134 -11.54 7.01 9.56
CA THR A 134 -12.69 6.28 9.02
C THR A 134 -13.94 6.95 9.61
N GLY A 135 -14.76 7.54 8.73
CA GLY A 135 -15.91 8.39 9.04
C GLY A 135 -17.04 7.59 9.67
N GLY A 136 -16.90 7.28 10.96
CA GLY A 136 -17.77 6.32 11.62
C GLY A 136 -18.79 6.88 12.60
N ASN A 137 -18.77 8.17 12.98
CA ASN A 137 -19.61 8.64 14.10
C ASN A 137 -19.83 10.17 14.21
N GLY A 138 -19.82 10.91 13.09
CA GLY A 138 -20.10 12.35 13.08
C GLY A 138 -21.15 12.77 12.05
N PRO A 139 -21.77 13.95 12.18
CA PRO A 139 -22.62 14.58 11.16
C PRO A 139 -21.76 15.09 9.97
N ASP A 140 -20.82 14.27 9.49
CA ASP A 140 -19.66 14.72 8.69
C ASP A 140 -19.99 14.85 7.20
N GLY A 141 -21.17 15.38 6.87
CA GLY A 141 -21.46 15.95 5.54
C GLY A 141 -21.30 15.00 4.34
N GLY A 142 -21.29 13.68 4.55
CA GLY A 142 -21.15 12.72 3.45
C GLY A 142 -19.74 12.16 3.22
N VAL A 143 -18.77 12.44 4.08
CA VAL A 143 -17.41 11.88 3.99
C VAL A 143 -17.29 10.58 4.78
N ASP A 144 -16.84 9.54 4.09
CA ASP A 144 -16.73 8.18 4.62
C ASP A 144 -15.28 7.83 4.98
N LEU A 145 -14.29 8.34 4.22
CA LEU A 145 -12.86 8.18 4.54
C LEU A 145 -12.09 9.48 4.34
N ILE A 146 -11.11 9.74 5.21
CA ILE A 146 -10.09 10.77 5.00
C ILE A 146 -8.75 10.09 4.74
N LEU A 147 -8.11 10.50 3.65
CA LEU A 147 -6.86 9.96 3.16
C LEU A 147 -5.78 11.03 3.15
N ARG A 148 -4.53 10.55 3.15
CA ARG A 148 -3.34 11.33 2.85
C ARG A 148 -2.60 10.73 1.68
N SER A 149 -2.28 11.52 0.66
CA SER A 149 -1.48 11.07 -0.48
C SER A 149 -0.03 10.80 -0.07
N PRO A 150 0.77 10.11 -0.89
CA PRO A 150 2.20 9.96 -0.69
C PRO A 150 2.94 11.30 -0.51
N GLU A 151 2.46 12.35 -1.18
CA GLU A 151 2.98 13.72 -1.12
C GLU A 151 2.52 14.48 0.13
N GLY A 152 1.64 13.87 0.94
CA GLY A 152 1.16 14.43 2.19
C GLY A 152 -0.11 15.25 2.08
N GLU A 153 -0.75 15.29 0.91
CA GLU A 153 -1.97 16.07 0.65
C GLU A 153 -3.23 15.36 1.15
N ARG A 154 -4.26 16.12 1.50
CA ARG A 154 -5.51 15.57 2.06
C ARG A 154 -6.51 15.26 0.95
N TYR A 155 -7.01 14.03 0.96
CA TYR A 155 -8.10 13.57 0.08
C TYR A 155 -9.27 13.06 0.91
N ILE A 156 -10.48 13.13 0.38
CA ILE A 156 -11.68 12.55 1.00
C ILE A 156 -12.36 11.55 0.09
N VAL A 157 -13.11 10.61 0.67
CA VAL A 157 -13.85 9.58 -0.07
C VAL A 157 -15.30 9.57 0.38
N GLN A 158 -16.21 9.44 -0.58
CA GLN A 158 -17.64 9.21 -0.33
C GLN A 158 -18.09 7.92 -1.01
N CYS A 159 -18.73 7.05 -0.22
CA CYS A 159 -19.27 5.75 -0.59
C CYS A 159 -20.78 5.62 -0.26
N LYS A 160 -21.44 6.62 0.33
CA LYS A 160 -22.86 6.53 0.75
C LYS A 160 -23.84 6.05 -0.32
N GLN A 161 -23.61 6.40 -1.59
CA GLN A 161 -24.47 6.02 -2.72
C GLN A 161 -23.99 4.75 -3.43
N TRP A 162 -23.32 3.85 -2.72
CA TRP A 162 -22.66 2.70 -3.34
C TRP A 162 -23.61 1.70 -4.02
N ARG A 163 -24.86 1.56 -3.56
CA ARG A 163 -25.87 0.68 -4.18
C ARG A 163 -26.69 1.35 -5.28
N ALA A 164 -26.53 2.66 -5.49
CA ALA A 164 -27.29 3.36 -6.51
C ALA A 164 -26.90 2.84 -7.91
N THR A 165 -27.88 2.42 -8.70
CA THR A 165 -27.63 1.97 -10.09
C THR A 165 -27.01 3.08 -10.94
N LYS A 166 -27.43 4.33 -10.69
CA LYS A 166 -26.94 5.52 -11.38
C LYS A 166 -26.84 6.70 -10.42
N VAL A 167 -25.67 7.33 -10.33
CA VAL A 167 -25.38 8.49 -9.49
C VAL A 167 -25.33 9.77 -10.33
N GLY A 168 -26.12 10.77 -9.95
CA GLY A 168 -26.25 12.05 -10.66
C GLY A 168 -25.44 13.20 -10.08
N VAL A 169 -25.52 14.35 -10.76
CA VAL A 169 -24.83 15.61 -10.42
C VAL A 169 -25.04 16.09 -8.96
N PRO A 170 -26.23 15.98 -8.34
CA PRO A 170 -26.44 16.49 -6.98
C PRO A 170 -25.44 15.93 -5.96
N VAL A 171 -25.13 14.63 -6.06
CA VAL A 171 -24.16 13.95 -5.18
C VAL A 171 -22.76 14.52 -5.37
N ILE A 172 -22.35 14.74 -6.62
CA ILE A 172 -21.03 15.28 -6.94
C ILE A 172 -20.89 16.73 -6.46
N ARG A 173 -21.99 17.51 -6.54
CA ARG A 173 -22.04 18.89 -6.05
C ARG A 173 -21.95 18.96 -4.53
N GLU A 174 -22.68 18.11 -3.83
CA GLU A 174 -22.60 18.00 -2.37
C GLU A 174 -21.19 17.60 -1.93
N PHE A 175 -20.59 16.62 -2.62
CA PHE A 175 -19.23 16.18 -2.36
C PHE A 175 -18.19 17.30 -2.55
N LEU A 176 -18.35 18.15 -3.55
CA LEU A 176 -17.49 19.32 -3.74
C LEU A 176 -17.56 20.28 -2.53
N GLY A 177 -18.75 20.48 -1.95
CA GLY A 177 -18.91 21.24 -0.71
C GLY A 177 -18.21 20.59 0.50
N ALA A 178 -18.26 19.26 0.58
CA ALA A 178 -17.51 18.51 1.59
C ALA A 178 -15.99 18.68 1.42
N MET A 179 -15.47 18.64 0.19
CA MET A 179 -14.04 18.86 -0.07
C MET A 179 -13.55 20.20 0.46
N VAL A 180 -14.32 21.28 0.26
CA VAL A 180 -13.99 22.61 0.76
C VAL A 180 -13.99 22.63 2.29
N THR A 181 -15.03 22.06 2.91
CA THR A 181 -15.16 21.98 4.38
C THR A 181 -13.99 21.24 5.02
N HIS A 182 -13.50 20.16 4.38
CA HIS A 182 -12.40 19.35 4.89
C HIS A 182 -11.01 19.86 4.45
N GLY A 183 -10.93 20.90 3.62
CA GLY A 183 -9.67 21.38 3.04
C GLY A 183 -8.96 20.30 2.21
N ALA A 184 -9.73 19.48 1.50
CA ALA A 184 -9.21 18.41 0.67
C ALA A 184 -8.80 18.95 -0.70
N VAL A 185 -7.60 18.61 -1.16
CA VAL A 185 -7.13 19.00 -2.50
C VAL A 185 -7.86 18.24 -3.60
N GLY A 186 -8.37 17.05 -3.26
CA GLY A 186 -9.10 16.17 -4.16
C GLY A 186 -9.97 15.17 -3.41
N GLY A 187 -10.71 14.36 -4.16
CA GLY A 187 -11.51 13.30 -3.56
C GLY A 187 -12.02 12.24 -4.51
N PHE A 188 -12.56 11.17 -3.94
CA PHE A 188 -13.10 10.03 -4.66
C PHE A 188 -14.58 9.85 -4.34
N VAL A 189 -15.41 9.76 -5.37
CA VAL A 189 -16.80 9.33 -5.22
C VAL A 189 -16.91 7.93 -5.79
N VAL A 190 -17.30 6.97 -4.96
CA VAL A 190 -17.24 5.54 -5.30
C VAL A 190 -18.63 4.92 -5.27
N THR A 191 -18.97 4.17 -6.32
CA THR A 191 -20.24 3.43 -6.41
C THR A 191 -20.06 2.06 -7.05
N ALA A 192 -20.90 1.08 -6.67
CA ALA A 192 -20.99 -0.21 -7.36
C ALA A 192 -21.78 -0.12 -8.68
N GLY A 193 -22.59 0.93 -8.84
CA GLY A 193 -23.34 1.21 -10.07
C GLY A 193 -22.54 2.03 -11.06
N SER A 194 -23.20 3.02 -11.66
CA SER A 194 -22.62 3.90 -12.69
C SER A 194 -22.88 5.37 -12.38
N PHE A 195 -22.16 6.29 -13.03
CA PHE A 195 -22.48 7.72 -13.00
C PHE A 195 -23.31 8.12 -14.22
N THR A 196 -24.07 9.21 -14.14
CA THR A 196 -24.66 9.82 -15.34
C THR A 196 -23.61 10.53 -16.20
N SER A 197 -23.93 10.79 -17.46
CA SER A 197 -23.09 11.59 -18.38
C SER A 197 -22.82 12.98 -17.79
N GLU A 198 -23.86 13.61 -17.28
CA GLU A 198 -23.82 14.95 -16.70
C GLU A 198 -22.99 14.96 -15.42
N ALA A 199 -23.04 13.89 -14.61
CA ALA A 199 -22.20 13.75 -13.42
C ALA A 199 -20.71 13.64 -13.78
N ARG A 200 -20.37 12.91 -14.85
CA ARG A 200 -18.99 12.82 -15.35
C ARG A 200 -18.51 14.16 -15.90
N GLU A 201 -19.34 14.84 -16.67
CA GLU A 201 -19.03 16.17 -17.20
C GLU A 201 -18.87 17.20 -16.05
N PHE A 202 -19.74 17.14 -15.04
CA PHE A 202 -19.63 17.98 -13.86
C PHE A 202 -18.38 17.65 -13.02
N ALA A 203 -17.91 16.41 -12.97
CA ALA A 203 -16.65 16.08 -12.31
C ALA A 203 -15.42 16.47 -13.14
N SER A 204 -15.55 16.56 -14.47
CA SER A 204 -14.46 16.90 -15.37
C SER A 204 -13.86 18.27 -15.05
N GLY A 205 -12.52 18.35 -15.06
CA GLY A 205 -11.77 19.56 -14.71
C GLY A 205 -11.80 19.93 -13.22
N ARG A 206 -12.40 19.09 -12.36
CA ARG A 206 -12.37 19.23 -10.91
C ARG A 206 -11.50 18.13 -10.31
N ASN A 207 -10.97 18.34 -9.12
CA ASN A 207 -10.16 17.34 -8.41
C ASN A 207 -11.03 16.21 -7.79
N ILE A 208 -12.04 15.75 -8.54
CA ILE A 208 -12.96 14.68 -8.14
C ILE A 208 -12.78 13.51 -9.08
N ARG A 209 -12.40 12.35 -8.53
CA ARG A 209 -12.33 11.09 -9.28
C ARG A 209 -13.58 10.27 -9.04
N LEU A 210 -14.30 9.97 -10.12
CA LEU A 210 -15.48 9.12 -10.11
C LEU A 210 -15.06 7.68 -10.34
N VAL A 211 -15.42 6.78 -9.42
CA VAL A 211 -15.06 5.37 -9.47
C VAL A 211 -16.33 4.56 -9.54
N ASP A 212 -16.64 4.06 -10.74
CA ASP A 212 -17.83 3.24 -10.96
C ASP A 212 -17.57 1.76 -10.67
N GLY A 213 -18.62 0.93 -10.78
CA GLY A 213 -18.51 -0.49 -10.48
C GLY A 213 -17.51 -1.24 -11.37
N VAL A 214 -17.23 -0.75 -12.58
CA VAL A 214 -16.24 -1.37 -13.48
C VAL A 214 -14.83 -1.02 -13.01
N GLU A 215 -14.57 0.25 -12.71
CA GLU A 215 -13.28 0.68 -12.17
C GLU A 215 -13.01 0.08 -10.79
N LEU A 216 -14.02 0.04 -9.91
CA LEU A 216 -13.92 -0.56 -8.59
C LEU A 216 -13.54 -2.04 -8.67
N LYS A 217 -14.15 -2.81 -9.59
CA LYS A 217 -13.76 -4.22 -9.82
C LYS A 217 -12.29 -4.35 -10.24
N LYS A 218 -11.77 -3.41 -11.04
CA LYS A 218 -10.34 -3.39 -11.41
C LYS A 218 -9.46 -3.11 -10.21
N TRP A 219 -9.85 -2.18 -9.35
CA TRP A 219 -9.11 -1.88 -8.11
C TRP A 219 -9.06 -3.11 -7.18
N ILE A 220 -10.19 -3.81 -7.02
CA ILE A 220 -10.27 -5.04 -6.22
C ILE A 220 -9.40 -6.16 -6.85
N ALA A 221 -9.45 -6.32 -8.17
CA ALA A 221 -8.67 -7.33 -8.87
C ALA A 221 -7.16 -7.05 -8.80
N ALA A 222 -6.75 -5.79 -8.95
CA ALA A 222 -5.37 -5.37 -8.71
C ALA A 222 -4.97 -5.63 -7.26
N ALA A 223 -5.88 -5.34 -6.32
CA ALA A 223 -5.60 -5.53 -4.91
C ALA A 223 -5.43 -7.00 -4.51
N LYS A 224 -6.17 -7.89 -5.15
CA LYS A 224 -5.98 -9.34 -5.05
C LYS A 224 -4.60 -9.78 -5.52
N ARG A 225 -4.09 -9.27 -6.65
CA ARG A 225 -2.75 -9.65 -7.16
C ARG A 225 -1.66 -9.29 -6.16
N ALA A 226 -1.73 -8.11 -5.56
CA ALA A 226 -0.80 -7.67 -4.52
C ALA A 226 -0.90 -8.47 -3.21
N LEU A 227 -2.04 -9.13 -2.93
CA LEU A 227 -2.23 -9.97 -1.75
C LEU A 227 -1.75 -11.41 -1.95
N ILE A 228 -1.92 -11.95 -3.16
CA ILE A 228 -1.51 -13.31 -3.51
C ILE A 228 -0.01 -13.36 -3.80
N GLN A 229 0.58 -12.28 -4.30
CA GLN A 229 2.02 -12.17 -4.43
C GLN A 229 2.62 -11.86 -3.05
N PRO A 230 3.60 -12.64 -2.56
CA PRO A 230 4.36 -12.27 -1.36
C PRO A 230 4.99 -10.89 -1.58
N PRO A 231 5.27 -10.12 -0.50
CA PRO A 231 6.03 -8.89 -0.64
C PRO A 231 7.33 -9.25 -1.33
N GLN A 232 7.46 -8.83 -2.59
CA GLN A 232 8.74 -8.81 -3.27
C GLN A 232 9.54 -7.82 -2.43
N THR A 233 10.38 -8.32 -1.53
CA THR A 233 11.51 -7.56 -1.04
C THR A 233 12.22 -7.14 -2.32
N ASP A 234 12.17 -5.85 -2.63
CA ASP A 234 13.02 -5.19 -3.61
C ASP A 234 14.47 -5.39 -3.13
N THR A 235 14.94 -6.62 -3.28
CA THR A 235 16.35 -6.94 -3.32
C THR A 235 16.77 -6.31 -4.62
N HIS A 236 17.55 -5.23 -4.51
CA HIS A 236 18.27 -4.60 -5.60
C HIS A 236 19.01 -5.68 -6.41
N ILE A 237 18.30 -6.34 -7.33
CA ILE A 237 18.87 -6.95 -8.51
C ILE A 237 18.85 -5.80 -9.49
N LYS A 238 20.03 -5.28 -9.81
CA LYS A 238 20.25 -4.40 -10.96
C LYS A 238 19.38 -4.88 -12.12
N PRO A 239 18.73 -4.01 -12.90
CA PRO A 239 18.02 -4.44 -14.08
C PRO A 239 19.06 -4.99 -15.06
N VAL A 240 19.31 -6.29 -15.00
CA VAL A 240 19.77 -7.03 -16.17
C VAL A 240 18.53 -7.08 -17.03
N LEU A 241 18.60 -6.32 -18.12
CA LEU A 241 17.66 -6.27 -19.21
C LEU A 241 17.43 -7.70 -19.73
N GLU A 242 16.51 -8.42 -19.13
CA GLU A 242 15.91 -9.61 -19.71
C GLU A 242 14.50 -9.26 -20.14
N GLU A 243 14.48 -8.54 -21.26
CA GLU A 243 13.42 -8.62 -22.24
C GLU A 243 13.03 -10.09 -22.38
N VAL A 244 11.83 -10.43 -21.92
CA VAL A 244 11.11 -11.63 -22.37
C VAL A 244 10.80 -11.39 -23.85
N SER A 245 11.82 -11.64 -24.64
CA SER A 245 11.80 -11.72 -26.07
C SER A 245 10.93 -12.91 -26.44
N LEU A 246 9.73 -12.63 -26.92
CA LEU A 246 9.09 -13.42 -27.96
C LEU A 246 10.02 -13.41 -29.18
N LYS A 247 11.11 -14.19 -29.13
CA LYS A 247 12.03 -14.37 -30.25
C LYS A 247 11.36 -15.37 -31.18
N ALA A 248 10.65 -14.83 -32.17
CA ALA A 248 10.57 -15.50 -33.45
C ALA A 248 12.02 -15.81 -33.88
N GLU A 249 12.33 -17.08 -34.12
CA GLU A 249 13.62 -17.49 -34.66
C GLU A 249 13.88 -16.76 -35.98
N THR A 250 14.77 -15.77 -35.96
CA THR A 250 15.23 -15.13 -37.17
C THR A 250 16.23 -16.06 -37.86
N PRO A 251 16.00 -16.51 -39.10
CA PRO A 251 16.91 -17.42 -39.78
C PRO A 251 18.25 -16.74 -40.08
N ASN A 252 19.32 -17.52 -40.08
CA ASN A 252 20.65 -17.07 -40.50
C ASN A 252 20.75 -17.15 -42.03
N CYS A 253 21.50 -16.20 -42.62
CA CYS A 253 21.73 -16.16 -44.06
C CYS A 253 22.57 -17.36 -44.52
N PRO A 254 22.13 -18.14 -45.53
CA PRO A 254 22.86 -19.33 -45.99
C PRO A 254 24.20 -19.01 -46.66
N VAL A 255 24.44 -17.75 -47.04
CA VAL A 255 25.65 -17.32 -47.77
C VAL A 255 26.75 -16.82 -46.85
N CYS A 256 26.40 -16.14 -45.75
CA CYS A 256 27.39 -15.48 -44.89
C CYS A 256 27.12 -15.62 -43.39
N ASN A 257 26.12 -16.44 -43.05
CA ASN A 257 25.68 -16.77 -41.69
C ASN A 257 25.27 -15.58 -40.79
N SER A 258 25.14 -14.38 -41.35
CA SER A 258 24.62 -13.22 -40.60
C SER A 258 23.10 -13.30 -40.44
N THR A 259 22.57 -12.68 -39.40
CA THR A 259 21.12 -12.59 -39.16
C THR A 259 20.39 -11.95 -40.32
N MET A 260 19.19 -12.45 -40.61
CA MET A 260 18.32 -11.92 -41.66
C MET A 260 17.25 -11.01 -41.07
N LEU A 261 16.82 -10.02 -41.87
CA LEU A 261 15.74 -9.11 -41.53
C LEU A 261 14.63 -9.18 -42.57
N LYS A 262 13.37 -9.07 -42.13
CA LYS A 262 12.21 -9.12 -43.02
C LYS A 262 12.14 -7.83 -43.86
N ARG A 263 12.23 -7.94 -45.18
CA ARG A 263 12.11 -6.84 -46.14
C ARG A 263 10.91 -7.08 -47.03
N VAL A 264 10.27 -6.00 -47.51
CA VAL A 264 9.17 -6.09 -48.46
C VAL A 264 9.69 -5.81 -49.86
N ALA A 265 9.37 -6.69 -50.82
CA ALA A 265 9.81 -6.50 -52.20
C ALA A 265 9.14 -5.27 -52.82
N LYS A 266 9.97 -4.34 -53.32
CA LYS A 266 9.52 -3.10 -53.97
C LYS A 266 9.41 -3.20 -55.50
N ARG A 267 9.96 -4.25 -56.12
CA ARG A 267 10.00 -4.47 -57.58
C ARG A 267 9.95 -5.97 -57.91
N GLY A 268 9.41 -6.32 -59.09
CA GLY A 268 9.34 -7.71 -59.60
C GLY A 268 8.01 -8.44 -59.33
N PRO A 269 7.93 -9.75 -59.65
CA PRO A 269 6.69 -10.54 -59.57
C PRO A 269 6.16 -10.79 -58.14
N HIS A 270 6.90 -10.37 -57.11
CA HIS A 270 6.54 -10.55 -55.69
C HIS A 270 6.38 -9.23 -54.92
N ILE A 271 6.09 -8.12 -55.61
CA ILE A 271 5.87 -6.81 -54.98
C ILE A 271 4.86 -6.91 -53.82
N GLY A 272 5.21 -6.30 -52.69
CA GLY A 272 4.38 -6.30 -51.48
C GLY A 272 4.53 -7.53 -50.59
N ARG A 273 5.18 -8.61 -51.04
CA ARG A 273 5.47 -9.77 -50.18
C ARG A 273 6.72 -9.52 -49.34
N ALA A 274 6.65 -9.97 -48.09
CA ALA A 274 7.77 -9.93 -47.16
C ALA A 274 8.66 -11.16 -47.34
N PHE A 275 9.97 -10.95 -47.47
CA PHE A 275 11.00 -11.99 -47.56
C PHE A 275 12.13 -11.69 -46.57
N TRP A 276 12.91 -12.68 -46.19
CA TRP A 276 14.09 -12.47 -45.35
C TRP A 276 15.26 -12.04 -46.23
N GLY A 277 15.83 -10.86 -45.95
CA GLY A 277 17.02 -10.35 -46.61
C GLY A 277 18.20 -10.28 -45.65
N CYS A 278 19.39 -10.62 -46.14
CA CYS A 278 20.61 -10.49 -45.36
C CYS A 278 20.85 -9.04 -44.86
N THR A 279 21.30 -8.90 -43.61
CA THR A 279 21.70 -7.61 -43.02
C THR A 279 22.88 -6.95 -43.73
N LYS A 280 23.79 -7.74 -44.31
CA LYS A 280 24.99 -7.26 -45.03
C LYS A 280 24.75 -6.83 -46.49
N TRP A 281 23.50 -6.63 -46.91
CA TRP A 281 23.21 -6.08 -48.24
C TRP A 281 23.78 -4.64 -48.36
N PRO A 282 24.45 -4.24 -49.47
CA PRO A 282 24.54 -4.91 -50.77
C PRO A 282 25.67 -5.93 -50.94
N GLY A 283 26.57 -6.06 -49.97
CA GLY A 283 27.73 -6.98 -50.02
C GLY A 283 27.37 -8.47 -49.93
N CYS A 284 26.21 -8.80 -49.37
CA CYS A 284 25.63 -10.15 -49.41
C CYS A 284 24.18 -10.10 -49.91
N LYS A 285 23.88 -10.89 -50.93
CA LYS A 285 22.55 -10.96 -51.58
C LYS A 285 21.71 -12.15 -51.14
N GLY A 286 22.05 -12.81 -50.04
CA GLY A 286 21.27 -13.96 -49.55
C GLY A 286 19.85 -13.57 -49.12
N THR A 287 18.87 -14.34 -49.60
CA THR A 287 17.43 -14.16 -49.31
C THR A 287 16.74 -15.51 -49.06
N ILE A 288 15.68 -15.53 -48.23
CA ILE A 288 14.80 -16.68 -47.96
C ILE A 288 13.34 -16.21 -48.03
#